data_AF-A0A4R9LQF4-F1
#
_entry.id   AF-A0A4R9LQF4-F1
#
_cell.length_a   1.000
_cell.length_b   1.000
_cell.length_c   1.000
_cell.angle_alpha   90.00
_cell.angle_beta   90.00
_cell.angle_gamma   90.00
#
_symmetry.space_group_name_H-M   'P 1'
#
loop_
_entity.id
_entity.type
_entity.pdbx_description
1 polymer ?
#
loop_
_entity_poly.entity_id
_entity_poly.type
_entity_poly.pdbx_seq_one_letter_code
_entity_poly.pdbx_strand_id
1 'polypeptide(L)'
;MFLMLRTSLFDSWDLGVWHRFRRFFMKTIYIGIDWSRDFINLTALSENESILLIEQINLLDHQIAKMNSDIDSLYNNHSGSRILSSIPAMGTMIGATLLAELSDESRRFRDYRAFQAYAGTSPISRQSGKS
;
A
#
# COMPACT_ATOMS: atom_id res chain seq x y z
N MET A 1 4.14 -45.71 -19.45
CA MET A 1 4.59 -44.98 -18.24
C MET A 1 3.60 -43.84 -17.94
N PHE A 2 2.37 -44.19 -17.57
CA PHE A 2 1.30 -43.24 -17.24
C PHE A 2 0.31 -43.88 -16.24
N LEU A 3 0.86 -44.73 -15.36
CA LEU A 3 0.07 -45.61 -14.50
C LEU A 3 0.25 -45.32 -13.01
N MET A 4 0.91 -44.22 -12.62
CA MET A 4 1.17 -44.02 -11.19
C MET A 4 1.37 -42.56 -10.78
N LEU A 5 0.38 -41.70 -11.05
CA LEU A 5 0.13 -40.53 -10.21
C LEU A 5 -1.39 -40.41 -10.04
N ARG A 6 -1.94 -41.21 -9.12
CA ARG A 6 -3.29 -40.98 -8.60
C ARG A 6 -3.20 -39.78 -7.65
N THR A 7 -3.23 -38.59 -8.24
CA THR A 7 -3.47 -37.36 -7.46
C THR A 7 -4.95 -37.37 -7.07
N SER A 8 -5.25 -37.06 -5.81
CA SER A 8 -6.60 -37.00 -5.23
C SER A 8 -7.59 -36.10 -6.00
N LEU A 9 -7.08 -35.28 -6.92
CA LEU A 9 -7.82 -34.36 -7.78
C LEU A 9 -8.86 -35.01 -8.70
N PHE A 10 -8.66 -36.28 -9.09
CA PHE A 10 -9.48 -36.95 -10.12
C PHE A 10 -10.47 -37.98 -9.58
N ASP A 11 -10.43 -38.26 -8.27
CA ASP A 11 -11.27 -39.30 -7.65
C ASP A 11 -12.76 -38.89 -7.58
N SER A 12 -13.09 -37.60 -7.76
CA SER A 12 -14.46 -37.07 -7.71
C SER A 12 -15.15 -36.94 -9.07
N TRP A 13 -14.52 -37.39 -10.15
CA TRP A 13 -15.00 -37.12 -11.52
C TRP A 13 -15.93 -38.23 -12.03
N ASP A 14 -17.05 -37.84 -12.64
CA ASP A 14 -17.91 -38.79 -13.36
C ASP A 14 -17.26 -39.30 -14.65
N LEU A 15 -17.75 -40.44 -15.16
CA LEU A 15 -17.26 -41.07 -16.39
C LEU A 15 -17.29 -40.15 -17.63
N GLY A 16 -18.28 -39.26 -17.73
CA GLY A 16 -18.43 -38.31 -18.83
C GLY A 16 -17.37 -37.20 -18.79
N VAL A 17 -17.07 -36.66 -17.60
CA VAL A 17 -15.98 -35.70 -17.38
C VAL A 17 -14.65 -36.36 -17.70
N TRP A 18 -14.44 -37.60 -17.25
CA TRP A 18 -13.23 -38.36 -17.52
C TRP A 18 -13.01 -38.62 -19.03
N HIS A 19 -14.07 -38.99 -19.76
CA HIS A 19 -13.98 -39.19 -21.21
C HIS A 19 -13.67 -37.91 -21.99
N ARG A 20 -14.22 -36.76 -21.57
CA ARG A 20 -13.92 -35.45 -22.18
C ARG A 20 -12.49 -35.04 -21.93
N PHE A 21 -12.04 -35.15 -20.68
CA PHE A 21 -10.66 -34.85 -20.29
C PHE A 21 -9.66 -35.75 -21.01
N ARG A 22 -9.87 -37.06 -21.06
CA ARG A 22 -9.00 -37.99 -21.77
C ARG A 22 -8.90 -37.66 -23.26
N ARG A 23 -10.01 -37.31 -23.93
CA ARG A 23 -9.98 -36.91 -25.35
C ARG A 23 -9.21 -35.61 -25.57
N PHE A 24 -9.41 -34.63 -24.69
CA PHE A 24 -8.66 -33.39 -24.71
C PHE A 24 -7.16 -33.63 -24.46
N PHE A 25 -6.82 -34.44 -23.46
CA PHE A 25 -5.46 -34.81 -23.09
C PHE A 25 -4.74 -35.55 -24.23
N MET A 26 -5.40 -36.51 -24.87
CA MET A 26 -4.84 -37.20 -26.04
C MET A 26 -4.61 -36.26 -27.23
N LYS A 27 -5.56 -35.35 -27.49
CA LYS A 27 -5.41 -34.34 -28.54
C LYS A 27 -4.24 -33.39 -28.28
N THR A 28 -3.96 -33.11 -27.01
CA THR A 28 -2.90 -32.17 -26.62
C THR A 28 -1.50 -32.81 -26.59
N ILE A 29 -1.39 -34.09 -26.20
CA ILE A 29 -0.18 -34.88 -26.41
C ILE A 29 0.17 -34.96 -27.90
N TYR A 30 -0.84 -35.14 -28.77
CA TYR A 30 -0.64 -35.22 -30.22
C TYR A 30 -0.05 -33.93 -30.83
N ILE A 31 -0.38 -32.77 -30.27
CA ILE A 31 0.21 -31.47 -30.66
C ILE A 31 1.51 -31.14 -29.89
N GLY A 32 2.03 -32.08 -29.10
CA GLY A 32 3.33 -31.96 -28.43
C GLY A 32 3.35 -31.10 -27.17
N ILE A 33 2.19 -30.78 -26.60
CA ILE A 33 2.12 -30.00 -25.34
C ILE A 33 2.41 -30.92 -24.16
N ASP A 34 3.51 -30.66 -23.46
CA ASP A 34 3.86 -31.34 -22.21
C ASP A 34 3.25 -30.62 -21.01
N TRP A 35 1.98 -30.91 -20.74
CA TRP A 35 1.24 -30.37 -19.62
C TRP A 35 1.92 -30.60 -18.27
N SER A 36 2.75 -31.64 -18.10
CA SER A 36 3.42 -31.84 -16.81
C SER A 36 4.45 -30.74 -16.56
N ARG A 37 5.22 -30.35 -17.58
CA ARG A 37 6.21 -29.29 -17.48
C ARG A 37 5.57 -27.91 -17.47
N ASP A 38 4.59 -27.69 -18.36
CA ASP A 38 3.92 -26.39 -18.46
C ASP A 38 3.17 -26.06 -17.16
N PHE A 39 2.52 -27.06 -16.53
CA PHE A 39 1.81 -26.84 -15.27
C PHE A 39 2.77 -26.56 -14.11
N ILE A 40 3.88 -27.31 -13.98
CA ILE A 40 4.91 -27.08 -12.95
C ILE A 40 5.57 -25.70 -13.11
N ASN A 41 5.85 -25.29 -14.36
CA ASN A 41 6.45 -23.99 -14.63
C ASN A 41 5.47 -22.86 -14.32
N LEU A 42 4.18 -23.00 -14.68
CA LEU A 42 3.16 -21.99 -14.38
C LEU A 42 2.94 -21.83 -12.87
N THR A 43 2.91 -22.92 -12.11
CA THR A 43 2.80 -22.86 -10.65
C THR A 43 4.05 -22.20 -10.04
N ALA A 44 5.25 -22.63 -10.45
CA ALA A 44 6.50 -22.06 -9.95
C ALA A 44 6.66 -20.58 -10.30
N LEU A 45 6.25 -20.15 -11.49
CA LEU A 45 6.24 -18.74 -11.89
C LEU A 45 5.30 -17.91 -10.99
N SER A 46 4.08 -18.39 -10.75
CA SER A 46 3.11 -17.67 -9.90
C SER A 46 3.53 -17.60 -8.43
N GLU A 47 4.22 -18.63 -7.92
CA GLU A 47 4.78 -18.65 -6.57
C GLU A 47 5.94 -17.65 -6.44
N ASN A 48 6.84 -17.63 -7.42
CA ASN A 48 7.98 -16.70 -7.44
C ASN A 48 7.53 -15.23 -7.54
N GLU A 49 6.51 -14.94 -8.35
CA GLU A 49 5.91 -13.59 -8.42
C GLU A 49 5.34 -13.16 -7.06
N SER A 50 4.64 -14.06 -6.38
CA SER A 50 4.06 -13.78 -5.06
C SER A 50 5.14 -13.52 -4.00
N ILE A 51 6.22 -14.30 -4.01
CA ILE A 51 7.37 -14.10 -3.11
C ILE A 51 8.03 -12.74 -3.35
N LEU A 52 8.24 -12.38 -4.62
CA LEU A 52 8.85 -11.09 -4.98
C LEU A 52 7.98 -9.90 -4.52
N LEU A 53 6.66 -9.99 -4.66
CA LEU A 53 5.75 -8.94 -4.16
C LEU A 53 5.81 -8.82 -2.63
N ILE A 54 5.90 -9.94 -1.92
CA ILE A 54 6.06 -9.94 -0.46
C ILE A 54 7.39 -9.28 -0.06
N GLU A 55 8.48 -9.59 -0.74
CA GLU A 55 9.78 -8.94 -0.51
C GLU A 55 9.73 -7.43 -0.75
N GLN A 56 9.05 -6.99 -1.81
CA GLN A 56 8.86 -5.57 -2.09
C GLN A 56 8.06 -4.87 -1.00
N ILE A 57 6.97 -5.48 -0.51
CA ILE A 57 6.18 -4.93 0.59
C ILE A 57 7.02 -4.80 1.85
N ASN A 58 7.77 -5.84 2.22
CA ASN A 58 8.66 -5.80 3.39
C ASN A 58 9.72 -4.69 3.27
N LEU A 59 10.28 -4.50 2.07
CA LEU A 59 11.22 -3.41 1.82
C LEU A 59 10.57 -2.03 2.02
N LEU A 60 9.36 -1.84 1.49
CA LEU A 60 8.62 -0.59 1.64
C LEU A 60 8.28 -0.33 3.10
N ASP A 61 7.87 -1.34 3.86
CA ASP A 61 7.59 -1.21 5.30
C ASP A 61 8.83 -0.76 6.08
N HIS A 62 10.00 -1.33 5.77
CA HIS A 62 11.26 -0.90 6.37
C HIS A 62 11.62 0.55 6.00
N GLN A 63 11.40 0.96 4.75
CA GLN A 63 11.66 2.34 4.32
C GLN A 63 10.71 3.34 4.99
N ILE A 64 9.42 2.99 5.10
CA ILE A 64 8.43 3.80 5.81
C ILE A 64 8.81 3.96 7.28
N ALA A 65 9.19 2.86 7.95
CA ALA A 65 9.63 2.92 9.35
C ALA A 65 10.86 3.82 9.53
N LYS A 66 11.83 3.73 8.63
CA LYS A 66 13.01 4.61 8.64
C LYS A 66 12.62 6.07 8.45
N MET A 67 11.80 6.38 7.44
CA MET A 67 11.34 7.74 7.18
C MET A 67 10.58 8.32 8.38
N ASN A 68 9.73 7.53 9.04
CA ASN A 68 9.03 7.97 10.25
C ASN A 68 10.01 8.36 11.37
N SER A 69 11.04 7.55 11.61
CA SER A 69 12.08 7.85 12.59
C SER A 69 12.89 9.11 12.23
N ASP A 70 13.17 9.31 10.95
CA ASP A 70 13.89 10.50 10.46
C ASP A 70 13.02 11.75 10.65
N ILE A 71 11.73 11.68 10.33
CA ILE A 71 10.75 12.76 10.56
C ILE A 71 10.63 13.08 12.05
N ASP A 72 10.53 12.07 12.93
CA ASP A 72 10.49 12.28 14.37
C ASP A 72 11.72 13.04 14.87
N SER A 73 12.90 12.63 14.40
CA SER A 73 14.17 13.26 14.78
C SER A 73 14.26 14.71 14.30
N LEU A 74 13.91 14.96 13.03
CA LEU A 74 13.93 16.31 12.45
C LEU A 74 12.90 17.23 13.10
N TYR A 75 11.69 16.74 13.34
CA TYR A 75 10.63 17.49 14.00
C TYR A 75 11.04 17.87 15.42
N ASN A 76 11.53 16.92 16.23
CA ASN A 76 11.94 17.21 17.60
C ASN A 76 13.05 18.27 17.70
N ASN A 77 13.94 18.34 16.71
CA ASN A 77 15.01 19.33 16.63
C ASN A 77 14.56 20.69 16.06
N HIS A 78 13.35 20.78 15.48
CA HIS A 78 12.85 22.03 14.89
C HIS A 78 12.42 23.02 15.97
N SER A 79 12.76 24.31 15.82
CA SER A 79 12.47 25.36 16.82
C SER A 79 10.97 25.53 17.13
N GLY A 80 10.10 25.31 16.13
CA GLY A 80 8.65 25.39 16.27
C GLY A 80 7.98 24.15 16.89
N SER A 81 8.71 23.05 17.08
CA SER A 81 8.10 21.77 17.52
C SER A 81 7.47 21.86 18.89
N ARG A 82 8.13 22.54 19.84
CA ARG A 82 7.62 22.73 21.21
C ARG A 82 6.26 23.43 21.23
N ILE A 83 6.06 24.42 20.36
CA ILE A 83 4.79 25.16 20.29
C ILE A 83 3.70 24.26 19.69
N LEU A 84 4.00 23.59 18.58
CA LEU A 84 3.03 22.73 17.90
C LEU A 84 2.64 21.54 18.79
N SER A 85 3.59 20.87 19.43
CA SER A 85 3.32 19.75 20.34
C SER A 85 2.56 20.14 21.63
N SER A 86 2.38 21.43 21.91
CA SER A 86 1.50 21.88 22.99
C SER A 86 0.02 21.86 22.61
N ILE A 87 -0.28 21.75 21.32
CA ILE A 87 -1.66 21.70 20.81
C ILE A 87 -2.20 20.29 21.06
N PRO A 88 -3.38 20.14 21.69
CA PRO A 88 -3.96 18.82 21.94
C PRO A 88 -4.16 18.06 20.62
N ALA A 89 -3.85 16.76 20.65
CA ALA A 89 -3.86 15.87 19.48
C ALA A 89 -2.84 16.22 18.35
N MET A 90 -1.87 17.10 18.60
CA MET A 90 -0.77 17.34 17.68
C MET A 90 0.36 16.32 17.88
N GLY A 91 0.30 15.22 17.13
CA GLY A 91 1.41 14.26 17.03
C GLY A 91 2.52 14.76 16.11
N THR A 92 3.70 14.12 16.17
CA THR A 92 4.87 14.49 15.35
C THR A 92 4.53 14.60 13.87
N MET A 93 3.85 13.61 13.31
CA MET A 93 3.57 13.58 11.87
C MET A 93 2.70 14.75 11.41
N ILE A 94 1.69 15.12 12.19
CA ILE A 94 0.80 16.25 11.90
C ILE A 94 1.58 17.56 12.04
N GLY A 95 2.36 17.71 13.11
CA GLY A 95 3.18 18.89 13.33
C GLY A 95 4.26 19.08 12.26
N ALA A 96 4.93 18.00 11.86
CA ALA A 96 5.93 18.00 10.79
C ALA A 96 5.31 18.33 9.43
N THR A 97 4.15 17.76 9.11
CA THR A 97 3.40 18.08 7.88
C THR A 97 3.00 19.55 7.86
N LEU A 98 2.50 20.09 8.98
CA LEU A 98 2.16 21.51 9.09
C LEU A 98 3.39 22.39 8.90
N LEU A 99 4.52 22.05 9.51
CA LEU A 99 5.77 22.78 9.30
C LEU A 99 6.25 22.71 7.86
N ALA A 100 6.17 21.54 7.21
CA ALA A 100 6.52 21.36 5.82
C ALA A 100 5.66 22.24 4.90
N GLU A 101 4.33 22.25 5.11
CA GLU A 101 3.39 23.08 4.36
C GLU A 101 3.67 24.59 4.54
N LEU A 102 4.18 24.99 5.70
CA LEU A 102 4.54 26.37 6.01
C LEU A 102 5.99 26.74 5.65
N SER A 103 6.85 25.75 5.36
CA SER A 103 8.31 25.92 5.28
C SER A 103 8.80 26.63 4.03
N ASP A 104 8.11 26.50 2.90
CA ASP A 104 8.51 27.14 1.64
C ASP A 104 8.19 28.65 1.60
N GLU A 105 7.42 29.11 2.59
CA GLU A 105 6.61 30.32 2.44
C GLU A 105 6.60 31.16 3.71
N SER A 106 7.76 31.28 4.37
CA SER A 106 7.98 32.23 5.48
C SER A 106 7.62 33.70 5.15
N ARG A 107 7.37 34.01 3.87
CA ARG A 107 6.86 35.30 3.37
C ARG A 107 5.44 35.27 2.77
N ARG A 108 4.77 34.11 2.67
CA ARG A 108 3.42 34.01 2.08
C ARG A 108 2.40 34.76 2.89
N PHE A 109 2.51 34.66 4.21
CA PHE A 109 1.64 35.38 5.13
C PHE A 109 2.35 36.62 5.64
N ARG A 110 1.78 37.78 5.35
CA ARG A 110 2.27 39.07 5.85
C ARG A 110 2.28 39.13 7.39
N ASP A 111 1.29 38.50 8.00
CA ASP A 111 1.08 38.48 9.45
C ASP A 111 0.28 37.24 9.87
N TYR A 112 0.17 37.02 11.19
CA TYR A 112 -0.58 35.89 11.75
C TYR A 112 -2.08 35.94 11.43
N ARG A 113 -2.65 37.12 11.12
CA ARG A 113 -4.08 37.26 10.80
C ARG A 113 -4.37 36.75 9.39
N ALA A 114 -3.46 37.03 8.44
CA ALA A 114 -3.52 36.45 7.10
C ALA A 114 -3.44 34.92 7.15
N PHE A 115 -2.57 34.38 8.00
CA PHE A 115 -2.52 32.93 8.23
C PHE A 115 -3.80 32.40 8.87
N GLN A 116 -4.34 33.08 9.89
CA GLN A 116 -5.58 32.69 10.56
C GLN A 116 -6.79 32.68 9.60
N ALA A 117 -6.86 33.66 8.69
CA ALA A 117 -7.87 33.72 7.64
C ALA A 117 -7.72 32.57 6.63
N TYR A 118 -6.49 32.28 6.19
CA TYR A 118 -6.20 31.15 5.29
C TYR A 118 -6.58 29.81 5.93
N ALA A 119 -6.23 29.61 7.20
CA ALA A 119 -6.56 28.41 7.95
C ALA A 119 -8.07 28.29 8.28
N GLY A 120 -8.89 29.29 7.94
CA GLY A 120 -10.32 29.31 8.25
C GLY A 120 -10.64 29.44 9.74
N THR A 121 -9.65 29.82 10.56
CA THR A 121 -9.79 29.98 12.02
C THR A 121 -9.99 31.43 12.45
N SER A 122 -10.17 32.33 11.48
CA SER A 122 -10.49 33.74 11.76
C SER A 122 -11.87 33.84 12.40
N PRO A 123 -12.05 34.65 13.47
CA PRO A 123 -13.36 34.89 14.05
C PRO A 123 -14.32 35.43 12.98
N ILE A 124 -15.53 34.87 12.93
CA ILE A 124 -16.59 35.40 12.07
C ILE A 124 -17.09 36.69 12.72
N SER A 125 -17.04 37.80 11.98
CA SER A 125 -17.63 39.05 12.42
C SER A 125 -19.15 38.90 12.53
N ARG A 126 -19.67 38.90 13.76
CA ARG A 126 -21.10 38.97 14.05
C ARG A 126 -21.42 40.35 14.58
N GLN A 127 -22.05 41.19 13.76
CA GLN A 127 -22.49 42.51 14.18
C GLN A 127 -23.72 42.34 15.09
N SER A 128 -23.55 42.51 16.41
CA SER A 128 -24.66 42.54 17.35
C SER A 128 -25.33 43.91 17.27
N GLY A 129 -26.11 44.15 16.23
CA GLY A 129 -26.98 45.31 16.18
C GLY A 129 -27.98 45.23 17.34
N LYS A 130 -27.67 45.90 18.46
CA LYS A 130 -28.70 46.39 19.38
C LYS A 130 -29.04 47.79 18.90
N SER A 131 -30.23 47.90 18.30
CA SER A 131 -30.89 49.19 18.06
C SER A 131 -31.40 49.77 19.37
#